data_AF-A0A2V2LIQ7-F1
#
_entry.id   AF-A0A2V2LIQ7-F1
#
_cell.length_a   1.000
_cell.length_b   1.000
_cell.length_c   1.000
_cell.angle_alpha   90.00
_cell.angle_beta   90.00
_cell.angle_gamma   90.00
#
_symmetry.space_group_name_H-M   'P 1'
#
loop_
_entity.id
_entity.type
_entity.pdbx_description
1 polymer ?
#
loop_
_entity_poly.entity_id
_entity_poly.type
_entity_poly.pdbx_seq_one_letter_code
_entity_poly.pdbx_strand_id
1 'polypeptide(L)'
;MTIIYPKLGDGSSEEVFSEAQQTFHRATRALNRLVDQLDVDELSNGGEANRLLKELRQALQTALAERERLEQKAKSDAGIVGDYAVDFDAARIEIGRRLACLRAAGGSGSVS
;
A
#
# COMPACT_ATOMS: atom_id res chain seq x y z
N MET A 1 16.85 9.37 -17.33
CA MET A 1 15.98 9.35 -16.13
C MET A 1 15.09 8.14 -16.30
N THR A 2 15.33 7.11 -15.51
CA THR A 2 14.56 5.86 -15.58
C THR A 2 13.42 5.99 -14.60
N ILE A 3 12.20 5.79 -15.09
CA ILE A 3 11.03 5.68 -14.22
C ILE A 3 10.95 4.22 -13.81
N ILE A 4 10.96 3.94 -12.50
CA ILE A 4 10.86 2.58 -11.99
C ILE A 4 9.41 2.32 -11.60
N TYR A 5 8.89 1.18 -12.05
CA TYR A 5 7.72 0.59 -11.42
C TYR A 5 8.20 -0.07 -10.12
N PRO A 6 7.73 0.40 -8.95
CA PRO A 6 8.15 -0.17 -7.69
C PRO A 6 7.68 -1.62 -7.65
N LYS A 7 8.64 -2.56 -7.62
CA LYS A 7 8.37 -3.87 -7.04
C LYS A 7 8.18 -3.63 -5.55
N LEU A 8 7.07 -4.11 -4.98
CA LEU A 8 6.88 -4.13 -3.53
C LEU A 8 8.18 -4.69 -2.89
N GLY A 9 8.77 -3.88 -2.00
CA GLY A 9 10.11 -4.10 -1.46
C GLY A 9 10.15 -5.13 -0.31
N ASP A 10 11.29 -5.81 -0.28
CA ASP A 10 11.86 -6.73 0.69
C ASP A 10 11.18 -6.94 2.07
N GLY A 11 10.64 -8.15 2.24
CA GLY A 11 11.00 -9.07 3.33
C GLY A 11 10.45 -8.82 4.73
N SER A 12 10.12 -7.59 5.15
CA SER A 12 9.49 -7.37 6.47
C SER A 12 8.17 -6.61 6.38
N SER A 13 8.14 -5.53 5.60
CA SER A 13 6.90 -4.80 5.33
C SER A 13 5.97 -5.61 4.43
N GLU A 14 6.53 -6.35 3.46
CA GLU A 14 5.77 -7.26 2.61
C GLU A 14 5.23 -8.47 3.38
N GLU A 15 5.98 -9.00 4.34
CA GLU A 15 5.52 -10.11 5.20
C GLU A 15 4.38 -9.67 6.12
N VAL A 16 4.52 -8.55 6.83
CA VAL A 16 3.45 -8.00 7.67
C VAL A 16 2.21 -7.64 6.85
N PHE A 17 2.41 -7.09 5.65
CA PHE A 17 1.31 -6.78 4.73
C PHE A 17 0.63 -8.05 4.18
N SER A 18 1.40 -9.08 3.85
CA SER A 18 0.91 -10.39 3.41
C SER A 18 0.12 -11.09 4.53
N GLU A 19 0.60 -11.03 5.76
CA GLU A 19 -0.08 -11.57 6.94
C GLU A 19 -1.39 -10.81 7.22
N ALA A 20 -1.39 -9.48 7.11
CA ALA A 20 -2.59 -8.67 7.20
C ALA A 20 -3.60 -9.05 6.10
N GLN A 21 -3.15 -9.19 4.84
CA GLN A 21 -4.01 -9.63 3.73
C GLN A 21 -4.60 -11.02 3.96
N GLN A 22 -3.82 -11.97 4.44
CA GLN A 22 -4.31 -13.32 4.75
C GLN A 22 -5.36 -13.30 5.87
N THR A 23 -5.13 -12.49 6.91
CA THR A 23 -6.06 -12.32 8.01
C THR A 23 -7.39 -11.73 7.50
N PHE A 24 -7.33 -10.73 6.63
CA PHE A 24 -8.52 -10.18 5.98
C PHE A 24 -9.24 -11.23 5.12
N HIS A 25 -8.52 -11.99 4.30
CA HIS A 25 -9.13 -13.04 3.48
C HIS A 25 -9.81 -14.13 4.30
N ARG A 26 -9.25 -14.48 5.47
CA ARG A 26 -9.88 -15.42 6.41
C ARG A 26 -11.13 -14.81 7.03
N ALA A 27 -11.07 -13.55 7.47
CA ALA A 27 -12.21 -12.82 8.00
C ALA A 27 -13.34 -12.76 6.96
N THR A 28 -13.07 -12.33 5.73
CA THR A 28 -14.09 -12.27 4.65
C THR A 28 -14.71 -13.63 4.36
N ARG A 29 -13.93 -14.72 4.35
CA ARG A 29 -14.50 -16.08 4.15
C ARG A 29 -15.37 -16.53 5.31
N ALA A 30 -14.95 -16.27 6.55
CA ALA A 30 -15.76 -16.58 7.73
C ALA A 30 -17.07 -15.76 7.73
N LEU A 31 -16.99 -14.50 7.32
CA LEU A 31 -18.13 -13.60 7.19
C LEU A 31 -19.15 -14.09 6.15
N ASN A 32 -18.69 -14.46 4.95
CA ASN A 32 -19.58 -14.97 3.91
C ASN A 32 -20.30 -16.24 4.37
N ARG A 33 -19.62 -17.14 5.10
CA ARG A 33 -20.26 -18.34 5.65
C ARG A 33 -21.33 -18.02 6.69
N LEU A 34 -21.11 -17.02 7.54
CA LEU A 34 -22.12 -16.59 8.53
C LEU A 34 -23.34 -15.98 7.83
N VAL A 35 -23.14 -15.22 6.75
CA VAL A 35 -24.23 -14.70 5.91
C VAL A 35 -25.00 -15.86 5.27
N ASP A 36 -24.30 -16.82 4.66
CA ASP A 36 -24.93 -18.00 4.06
C ASP A 36 -25.70 -18.83 5.09
N GLN A 37 -25.22 -18.92 6.34
CA GLN A 37 -25.90 -19.63 7.42
C GLN A 37 -27.16 -18.90 7.91
N LEU A 38 -27.13 -17.56 7.94
CA LEU A 38 -28.30 -16.73 8.29
C LEU A 38 -29.38 -16.76 7.22
N ASP A 39 -29.02 -16.97 5.95
CA ASP A 39 -29.99 -17.15 4.86
C ASP A 39 -30.67 -18.53 4.88
N VAL A 40 -30.05 -19.53 5.54
CA VAL A 40 -30.50 -20.94 5.53
C VAL A 40 -31.36 -21.32 6.74
N ASP A 41 -31.15 -20.72 7.92
CA ASP A 41 -31.88 -21.07 9.14
C ASP A 41 -32.59 -19.85 9.76
N GLU A 42 -33.92 -19.89 9.72
CA GLU A 42 -34.83 -19.25 10.67
C GLU A 42 -34.63 -17.75 10.99
N LEU A 43 -35.39 -16.92 10.28
CA LEU A 43 -35.90 -15.63 10.75
C LEU A 43 -36.89 -15.77 11.94
N SER A 44 -36.68 -16.69 12.89
CA SER A 44 -37.57 -16.83 14.06
C SER A 44 -37.32 -15.75 15.13
N ASN A 45 -36.23 -14.98 15.02
CA ASN A 45 -35.91 -13.84 15.89
C ASN A 45 -35.27 -12.65 15.15
N GLY A 46 -35.88 -12.23 14.03
CA GLY A 46 -35.33 -11.28 13.05
C GLY A 46 -34.82 -9.91 13.56
N GLY A 47 -35.03 -9.54 14.83
CA GLY A 47 -34.46 -8.32 15.42
C GLY A 47 -32.96 -8.43 15.75
N GLU A 48 -32.53 -9.52 16.37
CA GLU A 48 -31.13 -9.71 16.77
C GLU A 48 -30.23 -10.03 15.56
N ALA A 49 -30.71 -10.84 14.62
CA ALA A 49 -29.99 -11.15 13.39
C ALA A 49 -29.72 -9.89 12.55
N ASN A 50 -30.71 -9.00 12.41
CA ASN A 50 -30.53 -7.72 11.70
C ASN A 50 -29.56 -6.78 12.41
N ARG A 51 -29.55 -6.78 13.75
CA ARG A 51 -28.61 -5.98 14.53
C ARG A 51 -27.18 -6.47 14.32
N LEU A 52 -26.95 -7.77 14.47
CA LEU A 52 -25.65 -8.41 14.23
C LEU A 52 -25.16 -8.14 12.81
N LEU A 53 -26.02 -8.28 11.79
CA LEU A 53 -25.68 -7.98 10.40
C LEU A 53 -25.28 -6.51 10.20
N LYS A 54 -25.92 -5.57 10.89
CA LYS A 54 -25.59 -4.14 10.81
C LYS A 54 -24.25 -3.83 11.46
N GLU A 55 -24.01 -4.35 12.67
CA GLU A 55 -22.72 -4.22 13.37
C GLU A 55 -21.58 -4.83 12.52
N LEU A 56 -21.87 -5.97 11.89
CA LEU A 56 -20.94 -6.66 10.98
C LEU A 56 -20.60 -5.81 9.74
N ARG A 57 -21.61 -5.23 9.10
CA ARG A 57 -21.42 -4.35 7.94
C ARG A 57 -20.58 -3.13 8.29
N GLN A 58 -20.77 -2.56 9.48
CA GLN A 58 -19.93 -1.46 9.97
C GLN A 58 -18.48 -1.90 10.17
N ALA A 59 -18.24 -3.03 10.83
CA ALA A 59 -16.89 -3.56 11.04
C ALA A 59 -16.16 -3.81 9.70
N LEU A 60 -16.87 -4.36 8.71
CA LEU A 60 -16.35 -4.57 7.35
C LEU A 60 -15.99 -3.25 6.66
N GLN A 61 -16.85 -2.23 6.75
CA GLN A 61 -16.58 -0.91 6.17
C GLN A 61 -15.34 -0.26 6.80
N THR A 62 -15.20 -0.36 8.12
CA THR A 62 -14.00 0.12 8.82
C THR A 62 -12.74 -0.61 8.37
N ALA A 63 -12.81 -1.94 8.25
CA ALA A 63 -11.67 -2.74 7.77
C ALA A 63 -11.24 -2.38 6.34
N LEU A 64 -12.20 -2.15 5.44
CA LEU A 64 -11.92 -1.72 4.07
C LEU A 64 -11.30 -0.32 4.02
N ALA A 65 -11.79 0.61 4.84
CA ALA A 65 -11.24 1.96 4.94
C ALA A 65 -9.78 1.95 5.46
N GLU A 66 -9.47 1.10 6.44
CA GLU A 66 -8.10 0.94 6.94
C GLU A 66 -7.18 0.33 5.88
N ARG A 67 -7.66 -0.63 5.08
CA ARG A 67 -6.88 -1.16 3.94
C ARG A 67 -6.51 -0.06 2.95
N GLU A 68 -7.47 0.78 2.56
CA GLU A 68 -7.22 1.87 1.64
C GLU A 68 -6.18 2.87 2.20
N ARG A 69 -6.25 3.17 3.50
CA ARG A 69 -5.26 4.02 4.19
C ARG A 69 -3.86 3.41 4.17
N LEU A 70 -3.74 2.11 4.44
CA LEU A 70 -2.45 1.42 4.42
C LEU A 70 -1.85 1.39 3.01
N GLU A 71 -2.67 1.15 1.98
CA GLU A 71 -2.21 1.19 0.58
C GLU A 71 -1.72 2.60 0.19
N GLN A 72 -2.44 3.66 0.58
CA GLN A 72 -1.99 5.04 0.34
C GLN A 72 -0.69 5.38 1.10
N LYS A 73 -0.56 4.91 2.34
CA LYS A 73 0.67 5.09 3.14
C LYS A 73 1.85 4.37 2.50
N ALA A 74 1.67 3.12 2.09
CA ALA A 74 2.71 2.36 1.38
C ALA A 74 3.15 3.07 0.08
N LYS A 75 2.21 3.62 -0.69
CA LYS A 75 2.53 4.43 -1.88
C LYS A 75 3.34 5.69 -1.54
N SER A 76 2.95 6.39 -0.48
CA SER A 76 3.64 7.61 -0.05
C SER A 76 5.07 7.33 0.44
N ASP A 77 5.25 6.30 1.27
CA ASP A 77 6.55 5.93 1.82
C ASP A 77 7.52 5.46 0.71
N ALA A 78 7.00 4.80 -0.34
CA ALA A 78 7.75 4.40 -1.52
C ALA A 78 8.01 5.53 -2.54
N GLY A 79 7.59 6.78 -2.24
CA GLY A 79 7.78 7.92 -3.14
C GLY A 79 7.01 7.80 -4.46
N ILE A 80 5.90 7.05 -4.46
CA ILE A 80 5.08 6.79 -5.65
C ILE A 80 4.15 7.99 -5.90
N VAL A 81 4.36 8.68 -7.02
CA VAL A 81 3.48 9.75 -7.50
C VAL A 81 2.87 9.31 -8.83
N GLY A 82 1.55 9.09 -8.87
CA GLY A 82 0.84 8.66 -10.09
C GLY A 82 1.20 7.25 -10.57
N ASP A 83 1.45 6.31 -9.65
CA ASP A 83 1.92 4.93 -9.89
C ASP A 83 3.35 4.79 -10.45
N TYR A 84 4.14 5.86 -10.37
CA TYR A 84 5.55 5.88 -10.75
C TYR A 84 6.43 6.31 -9.57
N ALA A 85 7.58 5.64 -9.40
CA ALA A 85 8.58 6.04 -8.40
C ALA A 85 9.81 6.66 -9.08
N VAL A 86 10.32 7.76 -8.51
CA VAL A 86 11.58 8.37 -8.93
C VAL A 86 12.73 7.59 -8.29
N ASP A 87 13.69 7.13 -9.10
CA ASP A 87 14.94 6.56 -8.62
C ASP A 87 15.84 7.65 -8.03
N PHE A 88 15.74 7.86 -6.72
CA PHE A 88 16.54 8.86 -6.03
C PHE A 88 18.04 8.53 -6.01
N ASP A 89 18.41 7.24 -6.08
CA ASP A 89 19.82 6.84 -6.10
C ASP A 89 20.45 7.13 -7.46
N ALA A 90 19.80 6.76 -8.56
CA ALA A 90 20.25 7.12 -9.90
C ALA A 90 20.25 8.64 -10.10
N ALA A 91 19.25 9.35 -9.59
CA ALA A 91 19.22 10.81 -9.64
C ALA A 91 20.40 11.43 -8.88
N ARG A 92 20.72 10.92 -7.68
CA ARG A 92 21.86 11.39 -6.87
C ARG A 92 23.18 11.16 -7.59
N ILE A 93 23.36 9.99 -8.20
CA ILE A 93 24.56 9.67 -9.00
C ILE A 93 24.71 10.67 -10.15
N GLU A 94 23.64 10.91 -10.92
CA GLU A 94 23.70 11.83 -12.07
C GLU A 94 23.95 13.28 -11.64
N ILE A 95 23.33 13.75 -10.55
CA ILE A 95 23.62 15.07 -9.97
C ILE A 95 25.08 15.17 -9.54
N GLY A 96 25.59 14.16 -8.82
CA GLY A 96 26.98 14.10 -8.38
C GLY A 96 27.96 14.16 -9.54
N ARG A 97 27.70 13.41 -10.61
CA ARG A 97 28.49 13.41 -11.85
C ARG A 97 28.52 14.80 -12.48
N ARG A 98 27.37 15.47 -12.63
CA ARG A 98 27.29 16.82 -13.20
C ARG A 98 28.04 17.85 -12.35
N LEU A 99 27.90 17.78 -11.03
CA LEU A 99 28.64 18.65 -10.12
C LEU A 99 30.16 18.43 -10.21
N ALA A 100 30.61 17.18 -10.36
CA ALA A 100 32.01 16.86 -10.59
C ALA A 100 32.52 17.46 -11.91
N CYS A 101 31.75 17.35 -13.00
CA CYS A 101 32.08 18.00 -14.28
C CYS A 101 32.18 19.53 -14.14
N LEU A 102 31.26 20.16 -13.43
CA LEU A 102 31.29 21.61 -13.19
C LEU A 102 32.51 22.02 -12.36
N ARG A 103 32.88 21.25 -11.33
CA ARG A 103 34.11 21.51 -10.55
C ARG A 103 35.37 21.36 -11.39
N ALA A 104 35.42 20.34 -12.25
CA ALA A 104 36.54 20.13 -13.16
C ALA A 104 36.69 21.30 -14.16
N ALA A 105 35.56 21.79 -14.70
CA ALA A 105 35.55 22.95 -15.59
C ALA A 105 35.90 24.28 -14.87
N GLY A 106 35.57 24.42 -13.58
CA GLY A 106 35.92 25.60 -12.79
C GLY A 106 37.42 25.74 -12.46
N GLY A 107 38.21 24.66 -12.60
CA GLY A 107 39.66 24.66 -12.37
C GLY A 107 40.50 25.11 -13.57
N SER A 108 39.92 25.29 -14.76
CA SER A 108 40.64 25.66 -15.99
C SER A 108 40.70 27.18 -16.23
N GLY A 109 40.74 27.98 -15.16
CA GLY A 109 40.72 29.45 -15.17
C GLY A 109 41.99 30.15 -15.68
N SER A 110 42.75 29.54 -16.59
CA SER A 110 43.70 30.28 -17.42
C SER A 110 43.60 29.76 -18.86
N VAL A 111 42.80 30.47 -19.65
CA VAL A 111 42.89 30.38 -21.11
C VAL A 111 44.19 31.09 -21.49
N SER A 112 45.15 30.35 -22.05
CA SER A 112 46.36 30.93 -22.66
C SER A 112 46.03 31.62 -23.97
#